data_AF-S3H6G2-F1
#
_entry.id   AF-S3H6G2-F1
#
_cell.length_a   1.000
_cell.length_b   1.000
_cell.length_c   1.000
_cell.angle_alpha   90.00
_cell.angle_beta   90.00
_cell.angle_gamma   90.00
#
_symmetry.space_group_name_H-M   'P 1'
#
loop_
_entity.id
_entity.type
_entity.pdbx_description
1 polymer ?
#
loop_
_entity_poly.entity_id
_entity_poly.type
_entity_poly.pdbx_seq_one_letter_code
_entity_poly.pdbx_strand_id
1 'polypeptide(L)'
;MSKFGSLSVQTTPLINTLADQIITYIRTDKLPVGGRLVERKLAEQFRVSRSPVRTAMKLLHDVGVLKQGEGGGYVVGDVKAAEKLSLETPSADEEENIYLMIADDRLNGRLPERISESEFLRRYKLTKGQLGKILLRMTNEGWIERLPGNGWAFLPVLTSLQAYEDSFRFRLLIEPAALLEPNFKLNRPALMRCREEQQWLVDGGIWTISDAKLFELNSGMHEAIIECCQNSFFIDALKRLDRLRRLIDYRQMLDRKSARMRCEEHLDLLDLILDGRNREASEFMARHLQDLSNLKTVAREARTEQPG
;
A
#
# COMPACT_ATOMS: atom_id res chain seq x y z
N MET A 1 0.63 42.53 27.71
CA MET A 1 -0.65 42.02 27.17
C MET A 1 -0.53 41.93 25.65
N SER A 2 -0.50 40.72 25.09
CA SER A 2 -1.03 40.46 23.76
C SER A 2 -1.32 38.97 23.66
N LYS A 3 -2.61 38.63 23.68
CA LYS A 3 -3.15 37.27 23.59
C LYS A 3 -3.18 36.89 22.10
N PHE A 4 -2.29 36.00 21.66
CA PHE A 4 -2.54 35.20 20.47
C PHE A 4 -2.71 33.75 20.93
N GLY A 5 -3.98 33.36 21.08
CA GLY A 5 -4.35 31.97 21.28
C GLY A 5 -4.05 31.18 20.02
N SER A 6 -3.20 30.17 20.14
CA SER A 6 -3.00 29.14 19.13
C SER A 6 -4.28 28.32 18.97
N LEU A 7 -5.14 28.71 18.03
CA LEU A 7 -6.25 27.90 17.57
C LEU A 7 -5.69 26.74 16.75
N SER A 8 -5.44 25.60 17.40
CA SER A 8 -5.15 24.34 16.73
C SER A 8 -6.39 23.89 15.97
N VAL A 9 -6.48 24.23 14.69
CA VAL A 9 -7.49 23.64 13.81
C VAL A 9 -7.15 22.16 13.68
N GLN A 10 -8.00 21.28 14.20
CA GLN A 10 -7.89 19.84 13.99
C GLN A 10 -8.07 19.55 12.49
N THR A 11 -6.97 19.34 11.78
CA THR A 11 -6.99 18.94 10.37
C THR A 11 -7.20 17.43 10.27
N THR A 12 -8.27 17.02 9.58
CA THR A 12 -8.54 15.61 9.26
C THR A 12 -7.78 15.20 7.99
N PRO A 13 -7.54 13.90 7.74
CA PRO A 13 -6.89 13.43 6.51
C PRO A 13 -7.56 13.96 5.24
N LEU A 14 -8.91 14.03 5.24
CA LEU A 14 -9.69 14.60 4.14
C LEU A 14 -9.37 16.08 3.88
N ILE A 15 -9.14 16.88 4.93
CA ILE A 15 -8.81 18.31 4.78
C ILE A 15 -7.43 18.47 4.11
N ASN A 16 -6.46 17.64 4.46
CA ASN A 16 -5.12 17.68 3.86
C ASN A 16 -5.17 17.24 2.39
N THR A 17 -5.86 16.14 2.08
CA THR A 17 -6.06 15.70 0.68
C THR A 17 -6.74 16.79 -0.16
N LEU A 18 -7.75 17.47 0.38
CA LEU A 18 -8.43 18.56 -0.31
C LEU A 18 -7.52 19.77 -0.52
N ALA A 19 -6.63 20.08 0.42
CA ALA A 19 -5.66 21.16 0.26
C ALA A 19 -4.69 20.86 -0.90
N ASP A 20 -4.18 19.63 -1.00
CA ASP A 20 -3.30 19.20 -2.10
C ASP A 20 -4.02 19.24 -3.45
N GLN A 21 -5.29 18.80 -3.49
CA GLN A 21 -6.13 18.85 -4.67
C GLN A 21 -6.41 20.29 -5.13
N ILE A 22 -6.62 21.21 -4.19
CA ILE A 22 -6.80 22.65 -4.50
C ILE A 22 -5.51 23.25 -5.07
N ILE A 23 -4.34 22.92 -4.51
CA ILE A 23 -3.04 23.36 -5.05
C ILE A 23 -2.83 22.83 -6.47
N THR A 24 -3.11 21.55 -6.69
CA THR A 24 -3.01 20.92 -8.00
C THR A 24 -3.95 21.59 -9.01
N TYR A 25 -5.20 21.84 -8.60
CA TYR A 25 -6.18 22.57 -9.41
C TYR A 25 -5.70 23.97 -9.80
N ILE A 26 -5.14 24.75 -8.87
CA ILE A 26 -4.57 26.08 -9.16
C ILE A 26 -3.47 26.01 -10.22
N ARG A 27 -2.60 24.99 -10.15
CA ARG A 27 -1.50 24.78 -11.10
C ARG A 27 -2.01 24.33 -12.48
N THR A 28 -2.89 23.33 -12.51
CA THR A 28 -3.42 22.75 -13.75
C THR A 28 -4.28 23.75 -14.54
N ASP A 29 -5.15 24.49 -13.85
CA ASP A 29 -6.01 25.51 -14.47
C ASP A 29 -5.30 26.86 -14.68
N LYS A 30 -3.99 26.93 -14.37
CA LYS A 30 -3.14 28.14 -14.50
C LYS A 30 -3.81 29.39 -13.92
N LEU A 31 -4.43 29.28 -12.75
CA LEU A 31 -5.10 30.40 -12.11
C LEU A 31 -4.06 31.47 -11.74
N PRO A 32 -4.22 32.73 -12.20
CA PRO A 32 -3.25 33.78 -11.91
C PRO A 32 -3.29 34.17 -10.43
N VAL A 33 -2.21 34.77 -9.93
CA VAL A 33 -2.19 35.45 -8.63
C VAL A 33 -3.32 36.47 -8.58
N GLY A 34 -4.10 36.48 -7.50
CA GLY A 34 -5.34 37.25 -7.37
C GLY A 34 -6.58 36.56 -7.96
N GLY A 35 -6.43 35.42 -8.63
CA GLY A 35 -7.54 34.63 -9.17
C GLY A 35 -8.46 34.10 -8.06
N ARG A 36 -9.78 34.26 -8.22
CA ARG A 36 -10.75 33.92 -7.17
C ARG A 36 -11.04 32.42 -7.13
N LEU A 37 -11.03 31.84 -5.94
CA LEU A 37 -11.50 30.48 -5.71
C LEU A 37 -12.93 30.49 -5.15
N VAL A 38 -13.78 29.65 -5.71
CA VAL A 38 -15.19 29.56 -5.33
C VAL A 38 -15.43 28.22 -4.62
N GLU A 39 -15.72 28.27 -3.32
CA GLU A 39 -15.95 27.08 -2.47
C GLU A 39 -16.95 26.10 -3.10
N ARG A 40 -18.05 26.63 -3.66
CA ARG A 40 -19.09 25.81 -4.31
C ARG A 40 -18.54 25.02 -5.50
N LYS A 41 -17.73 25.65 -6.36
CA LYS A 41 -17.15 25.01 -7.55
C LYS A 41 -16.18 23.90 -7.14
N LEU A 42 -15.34 24.17 -6.14
CA LEU A 42 -14.38 23.19 -5.62
C LEU A 42 -15.09 22.01 -4.94
N ALA A 43 -16.15 22.26 -4.18
CA ALA A 43 -16.96 21.20 -3.56
C ALA A 43 -17.62 20.29 -4.60
N GLU A 44 -18.20 20.87 -5.66
CA GLU A 44 -18.79 20.13 -6.78
C GLU A 44 -17.71 19.32 -7.52
N GLN A 45 -16.55 19.92 -7.80
CA GLN A 45 -15.45 19.29 -8.53
C GLN A 45 -14.82 18.13 -7.76
N PHE A 46 -14.59 18.29 -6.46
CA PHE A 46 -14.01 17.24 -5.62
C PHE A 46 -15.05 16.29 -5.03
N ARG A 47 -16.34 16.47 -5.37
CA ARG A 47 -17.48 15.64 -4.92
C ARG A 47 -17.56 15.52 -3.39
N VAL A 48 -17.36 16.63 -2.70
CA VAL A 48 -17.44 16.71 -1.23
C VAL A 48 -18.40 17.83 -0.79
N SER A 49 -18.75 17.87 0.50
CA SER A 49 -19.51 18.99 1.04
C SER A 49 -18.65 20.26 1.14
N ARG A 50 -19.29 21.44 1.26
CA ARG A 50 -18.57 22.72 1.33
C ARG A 50 -17.75 22.90 2.60
N SER A 51 -18.15 22.24 3.70
CA SER A 51 -17.49 22.36 5.00
C SER A 51 -15.99 21.96 4.98
N PRO A 52 -15.61 20.76 4.50
CA PRO A 52 -14.20 20.38 4.42
C PRO A 52 -13.40 21.21 3.40
N VAL A 53 -14.02 21.66 2.30
CA VAL A 53 -13.38 22.57 1.33
C VAL A 53 -13.03 23.90 1.97
N ARG A 54 -13.97 24.50 2.72
CA ARG A 54 -13.74 25.77 3.43
C ARG A 54 -12.61 25.64 4.45
N THR A 55 -12.54 24.52 5.18
CA THR A 55 -11.45 24.27 6.13
C THR A 55 -10.11 24.09 5.42
N ALA A 56 -10.07 23.39 4.28
CA ALA A 56 -8.87 23.26 3.46
C ALA A 56 -8.40 24.60 2.88
N MET A 57 -9.32 25.44 2.40
CA MET A 57 -9.00 26.78 1.91
C MET A 57 -8.49 27.70 3.02
N LYS A 58 -9.05 27.59 4.23
CA LYS A 58 -8.54 28.30 5.41
C LYS A 58 -7.11 27.85 5.74
N LEU A 59 -6.86 26.54 5.73
CA LEU A 59 -5.51 26.01 5.93
C LEU A 59 -4.53 26.59 4.90
N LEU A 60 -4.89 26.59 3.61
CA LEU A 60 -4.07 27.16 2.54
C LEU A 60 -3.86 28.68 2.68
N HIS A 61 -4.82 29.40 3.26
CA HIS A 61 -4.66 30.80 3.58
C HIS A 61 -3.66 31.04 4.72
N ASP A 62 -3.77 30.26 5.80
CA ASP A 62 -2.91 30.37 6.97
C ASP A 62 -1.43 30.11 6.60
N VAL A 63 -1.16 29.27 5.59
CA VAL A 63 0.19 29.01 5.06
C VAL A 63 0.61 29.91 3.90
N GLY A 64 -0.22 30.90 3.52
CA GLY A 64 0.11 31.93 2.53
C GLY A 64 -0.08 31.56 1.06
N VAL A 65 -0.59 30.36 0.76
CA VAL A 65 -0.95 29.92 -0.59
C VAL A 65 -2.17 30.68 -1.11
N LEU A 66 -3.11 30.98 -0.22
CA LEU A 66 -4.27 31.81 -0.50
C LEU A 66 -4.23 33.13 0.29
N LYS A 67 -4.87 34.17 -0.25
CA LYS A 67 -5.08 35.45 0.44
C LYS A 67 -6.55 35.78 0.51
N GLN A 68 -6.93 36.62 1.45
CA GLN A 68 -8.28 37.14 1.53
C GLN A 68 -8.50 38.15 0.40
N GLY A 69 -9.57 37.98 -0.38
CA GLY A 69 -9.94 38.89 -1.46
C GLY A 69 -10.70 40.13 -0.93
N GLU A 70 -10.61 41.25 -1.64
CA GLU A 70 -11.25 42.53 -1.27
C GLU A 70 -12.79 42.44 -1.14
N GLY A 71 -13.42 41.53 -1.88
CA GLY A 71 -14.87 41.25 -1.82
C GLY A 71 -15.25 40.02 -0.98
N GLY A 72 -14.38 39.58 -0.07
CA GLY A 72 -14.56 38.37 0.73
C GLY A 72 -14.25 37.06 -0.01
N GLY A 73 -13.96 36.01 0.75
CA GLY A 73 -13.46 34.72 0.23
C GLY A 73 -11.96 34.74 -0.07
N TYR A 74 -11.48 33.69 -0.76
CA TYR A 74 -10.06 33.50 -1.02
C TYR A 74 -9.68 33.71 -2.49
N VAL A 75 -8.53 34.32 -2.68
CA VAL A 75 -7.84 34.47 -3.97
C VAL A 75 -6.48 33.78 -3.93
N VAL A 76 -5.95 33.42 -5.11
CA VAL A 76 -4.61 32.83 -5.23
C VAL A 76 -3.59 33.84 -4.71
N GLY A 77 -2.81 33.43 -3.70
CA GLY A 77 -1.73 34.19 -3.11
C GLY A 77 -0.40 33.84 -3.76
N ASP A 78 0.53 33.28 -2.98
CA ASP A 78 1.82 32.80 -3.48
C ASP A 78 1.79 31.27 -3.64
N VAL A 79 1.68 30.79 -4.88
CA VAL A 79 1.70 29.35 -5.18
C VAL A 79 3.10 28.73 -4.93
N LYS A 80 4.17 29.54 -4.80
CA LYS A 80 5.48 29.06 -4.34
C LYS A 80 5.52 28.83 -2.82
N ALA A 81 4.64 29.47 -2.05
CA ALA A 81 4.43 29.06 -0.65
C ALA A 81 3.89 27.63 -0.55
N ALA A 82 3.21 27.14 -1.61
CA ALA A 82 2.81 25.73 -1.69
C ALA A 82 4.01 24.80 -1.95
N GLU A 83 5.13 25.29 -2.49
CA GLU A 83 6.37 24.51 -2.58
C GLU A 83 6.94 24.24 -1.19
N LYS A 84 6.80 25.14 -0.20
CA LYS A 84 7.14 24.82 1.20
C LYS A 84 6.27 23.71 1.78
N LEU A 85 4.97 23.67 1.43
CA LEU A 85 4.07 22.58 1.82
C LEU A 85 4.39 21.27 1.05
N SER A 86 4.81 21.38 -0.21
CA SER A 86 5.20 20.25 -1.07
C SER A 86 6.60 19.69 -0.73
N LEU A 87 7.52 20.51 -0.22
CA LEU A 87 8.85 20.12 0.27
C LEU A 87 8.79 19.45 1.66
N GLU A 88 7.68 19.63 2.39
CA GLU A 88 7.36 18.88 3.60
C GLU A 88 6.46 17.66 3.32
N THR A 89 6.04 17.48 2.06
CA THR A 89 5.35 16.26 1.63
C THR A 89 6.40 15.28 1.12
N PRO A 90 6.66 14.17 1.82
CA PRO A 90 7.60 13.16 1.37
C PRO A 90 7.23 12.65 -0.02
N SER A 91 8.24 12.27 -0.81
CA SER A 91 7.99 11.53 -2.05
C SER A 91 7.24 10.23 -1.74
N ALA A 92 6.53 9.67 -2.73
CA ALA A 92 5.87 8.37 -2.57
C ALA A 92 6.87 7.29 -2.08
N ASP A 93 8.13 7.38 -2.51
CA ASP A 93 9.20 6.48 -2.12
C ASP A 93 9.61 6.66 -0.64
N GLU A 94 9.64 7.90 -0.13
CA GLU A 94 9.90 8.17 1.29
C GLU A 94 8.77 7.67 2.19
N GLU A 95 7.50 7.86 1.81
CA GLU A 95 6.36 7.31 2.56
C GLU A 95 6.40 5.77 2.59
N GLU A 96 6.74 5.14 1.46
CA GLU A 96 6.89 3.69 1.33
C GLU A 96 8.02 3.15 2.22
N ASN A 97 9.18 3.82 2.21
CA ASN A 97 10.32 3.44 3.03
C ASN A 97 9.98 3.49 4.53
N ILE A 98 9.29 4.54 4.99
CA ILE A 98 8.91 4.65 6.40
C ILE A 98 7.87 3.59 6.77
N TYR A 99 6.89 3.33 5.89
CA TYR A 99 5.91 2.28 6.07
C TYR A 99 6.57 0.90 6.26
N LEU A 100 7.53 0.56 5.38
CA LEU A 100 8.29 -0.69 5.48
C LEU A 100 9.15 -0.74 6.75
N MET A 101 9.77 0.38 7.13
CA MET A 101 10.56 0.46 8.36
C MET A 101 9.72 0.22 9.61
N ILE A 102 8.49 0.75 9.68
CA ILE A 102 7.57 0.50 10.80
C ILE A 102 7.21 -0.99 10.88
N ALA A 103 6.91 -1.61 9.73
CA ALA A 103 6.59 -3.03 9.69
C ALA A 103 7.78 -3.88 10.14
N ASP A 104 8.99 -3.61 9.65
CA ASP A 104 10.22 -4.31 10.07
C ASP A 104 10.49 -4.15 11.57
N ASP A 105 10.35 -2.93 12.10
CA ASP A 105 10.47 -2.64 13.53
C ASP A 105 9.44 -3.44 14.37
N ARG A 106 8.21 -3.61 13.88
CA ARG A 106 7.21 -4.44 14.55
C ARG A 106 7.55 -5.92 14.48
N LEU A 107 7.95 -6.41 13.31
CA LEU A 107 8.28 -7.82 13.06
C LEU A 107 9.49 -8.28 13.89
N ASN A 108 10.45 -7.39 14.13
CA ASN A 108 11.63 -7.66 14.95
C ASN A 108 11.42 -7.38 16.44
N GLY A 109 10.18 -7.11 16.87
CA GLY A 109 9.87 -6.85 18.28
C GLY A 109 10.43 -5.53 18.82
N ARG A 110 10.94 -4.63 17.96
CA ARG A 110 11.45 -3.31 18.35
C ARG A 110 10.32 -2.32 18.63
N LEU A 111 9.10 -2.61 18.18
CA LEU A 111 7.88 -1.90 18.57
C LEU A 111 7.02 -2.73 19.53
N PRO A 112 6.48 -2.10 20.58
CA PRO A 112 5.50 -2.74 21.45
C PRO A 112 4.20 -3.06 20.70
N GLU A 113 3.36 -3.92 21.27
CA GLU A 113 2.05 -4.25 20.67
C GLU A 113 1.10 -3.06 20.60
N ARG A 114 1.23 -2.13 21.55
CA ARG A 114 0.44 -0.91 21.64
C ARG A 114 1.35 0.30 21.60
N ILE A 115 0.98 1.30 20.81
CA ILE A 115 1.80 2.48 20.57
C ILE A 115 0.91 3.72 20.43
N SER A 116 1.36 4.84 21.01
CA SER A 116 0.65 6.12 20.88
C SER A 116 1.03 6.85 19.60
N GLU A 117 0.17 7.75 19.12
CA GLU A 117 0.51 8.64 18.00
C GLU A 117 1.74 9.50 18.31
N SER A 118 1.87 9.98 19.56
CA SER A 118 3.04 10.76 19.98
C SER A 118 4.35 9.99 19.84
N GLU A 119 4.33 8.68 20.10
CA GLU A 119 5.51 7.83 19.95
C GLU A 119 5.86 7.63 18.48
N PHE A 120 4.87 7.39 17.61
CA PHE A 120 5.12 7.31 16.17
C PHE A 120 5.75 8.58 15.61
N LEU A 121 5.18 9.75 15.94
CA LEU A 121 5.68 11.05 15.49
C LEU A 121 7.14 11.25 15.91
N ARG A 122 7.46 10.94 17.17
CA ARG A 122 8.82 11.09 17.71
C ARG A 122 9.80 10.11 17.10
N ARG A 123 9.46 8.82 17.06
CA ARG A 123 10.37 7.73 16.66
C ARG A 123 10.70 7.78 15.17
N TYR A 124 9.70 8.01 14.33
CA TYR A 124 9.84 8.03 12.88
C TYR A 124 10.01 9.44 12.30
N LYS A 125 10.12 10.46 13.17
CA LYS A 125 10.22 11.88 12.81
C LYS A 125 9.13 12.30 11.82
N LEU A 126 7.91 11.83 12.06
CA LEU A 126 6.75 12.05 11.21
C LEU A 126 6.02 13.34 11.59
N THR A 127 5.41 13.97 10.60
CA THR A 127 4.33 14.94 10.79
C THR A 127 3.02 14.20 11.05
N LYS A 128 2.03 14.89 11.63
CA LYS A 128 0.68 14.33 11.85
C LYS A 128 0.01 13.89 10.56
N GLY A 129 0.26 14.58 9.44
CA GLY A 129 -0.28 14.23 8.14
C GLY A 129 0.28 12.92 7.61
N GLN A 130 1.61 12.76 7.64
CA GLN A 130 2.29 11.53 7.23
C GLN A 130 1.83 10.34 8.08
N LEU A 131 1.79 10.53 9.41
CA LEU A 131 1.31 9.49 10.31
C LEU A 131 -0.13 9.08 10.00
N GLY A 132 -1.02 10.05 9.72
CA GLY A 132 -2.41 9.77 9.34
C GLY A 132 -2.54 8.93 8.07
N LYS A 133 -1.76 9.23 7.03
CA LYS A 133 -1.74 8.44 5.78
C LYS A 133 -1.24 7.00 6.03
N ILE A 134 -0.15 6.87 6.77
CA ILE A 134 0.46 5.59 7.11
C ILE A 134 -0.52 4.74 7.93
N LEU A 135 -1.10 5.29 9.01
CA LEU A 135 -2.06 4.57 9.84
C LEU A 135 -3.31 4.15 9.07
N LEU A 136 -3.84 5.03 8.20
CA LEU A 136 -4.96 4.70 7.35
C LEU A 136 -4.64 3.50 6.43
N ARG A 137 -3.44 3.50 5.83
CA ARG A 137 -2.97 2.38 5.02
C ARG A 137 -2.85 1.09 5.84
N MET A 138 -2.18 1.15 6.99
CA MET A 138 -2.01 0.00 7.88
C MET A 138 -3.33 -0.58 8.38
N THR A 139 -4.33 0.28 8.65
CA THR A 139 -5.68 -0.13 9.03
C THR A 139 -6.44 -0.76 7.87
N ASN A 140 -6.36 -0.17 6.67
CA ASN A 140 -6.98 -0.75 5.47
C ASN A 140 -6.38 -2.10 5.10
N GLU A 141 -5.08 -2.27 5.30
CA GLU A 141 -4.38 -3.54 5.13
C GLU A 141 -4.66 -4.51 6.29
N GLY A 142 -5.12 -4.01 7.44
CA GLY A 142 -5.65 -4.82 8.52
C GLY A 142 -4.60 -5.36 9.48
N TRP A 143 -3.53 -4.62 9.72
CA TRP A 143 -2.49 -5.01 10.68
C TRP A 143 -2.28 -4.04 11.83
N ILE A 144 -3.03 -2.93 11.86
CA ILE A 144 -3.15 -2.05 13.02
C ILE A 144 -4.60 -1.61 13.21
N GLU A 145 -5.03 -1.49 14.46
CA GLU A 145 -6.35 -0.99 14.82
C GLU A 145 -6.26 0.16 15.83
N ARG A 146 -7.29 1.02 15.84
CA ARG A 146 -7.38 2.15 16.77
C ARG A 146 -8.00 1.69 18.08
N LEU A 147 -7.37 2.03 19.21
CA LEU A 147 -7.87 1.65 20.53
C LEU A 147 -8.93 2.63 21.06
N PRO A 148 -9.80 2.20 22.01
CA PRO A 148 -10.65 3.09 22.80
C PRO A 148 -9.80 3.93 23.78
N GLY A 149 -9.22 5.01 23.27
CA GLY A 149 -8.22 5.85 23.96
C GLY A 149 -7.12 6.24 22.98
N ASN A 150 -6.45 7.36 23.18
CA ASN A 150 -5.42 7.83 22.25
C ASN A 150 -4.32 6.75 22.07
N GLY A 151 -4.32 6.04 20.93
CA GLY A 151 -3.36 4.97 20.67
C GLY A 151 -3.84 3.95 19.65
N TRP A 152 -2.91 3.07 19.29
CA TRP A 152 -3.04 2.07 18.26
C TRP A 152 -2.51 0.73 18.75
N ALA A 153 -3.10 -0.37 18.30
CA ALA A 153 -2.66 -1.72 18.58
C ALA A 153 -2.32 -2.44 17.27
N PHE A 154 -1.15 -3.06 17.22
CA PHE A 154 -0.78 -3.96 16.12
C PHE A 154 -1.53 -5.28 16.25
N LEU A 155 -2.12 -5.73 15.15
CA LEU A 155 -2.81 -7.00 15.10
C LEU A 155 -1.81 -8.16 14.98
N PRO A 156 -2.13 -9.36 15.51
CA PRO A 156 -1.22 -10.52 15.48
C PRO A 156 -0.90 -11.04 14.08
N VAL A 157 -1.60 -10.54 13.05
CA VAL A 157 -1.50 -10.99 11.65
C VAL A 157 -0.07 -10.92 11.09
N LEU A 158 0.76 -9.98 11.57
CA LEU A 158 2.14 -9.85 11.10
C LEU A 158 3.13 -10.80 11.78
N THR A 159 2.83 -11.22 13.00
CA THR A 159 3.82 -11.90 13.86
C THR A 159 3.47 -13.37 14.13
N SER A 160 2.21 -13.76 13.94
CA SER A 160 1.74 -15.12 14.21
C SER A 160 2.12 -16.10 13.08
N LEU A 161 2.69 -17.25 13.43
CA LEU A 161 2.86 -18.39 12.51
C LEU A 161 1.51 -18.86 11.97
N GLN A 162 0.50 -18.90 12.83
CA GLN A 162 -0.86 -19.30 12.43
C GLN A 162 -1.42 -18.38 11.35
N ALA A 163 -1.27 -17.06 11.48
CA ALA A 163 -1.78 -16.11 10.48
C ALA A 163 -1.10 -16.29 9.11
N TYR A 164 0.18 -16.66 9.13
CA TYR A 164 0.93 -16.99 7.93
C TYR A 164 0.44 -18.29 7.30
N GLU A 165 0.26 -19.37 8.08
CA GLU A 165 -0.31 -20.64 7.60
C GLU A 165 -1.73 -20.47 7.06
N ASP A 166 -2.58 -19.71 7.75
CA ASP A 166 -3.94 -19.37 7.34
C ASP A 166 -3.94 -18.69 5.97
N SER A 167 -2.94 -17.83 5.70
CA SER A 167 -2.77 -17.21 4.37
C SER A 167 -2.55 -18.24 3.28
N PHE A 168 -1.68 -19.25 3.50
CA PHE A 168 -1.41 -20.31 2.53
C PHE A 168 -2.62 -21.21 2.34
N ARG A 169 -3.29 -21.57 3.43
CA ARG A 169 -4.54 -22.34 3.39
C ARG A 169 -5.62 -21.62 2.59
N PHE A 170 -5.74 -20.31 2.75
CA PHE A 170 -6.67 -19.51 1.96
C PHE A 170 -6.31 -19.52 0.47
N ARG A 171 -5.04 -19.28 0.12
CA ARG A 171 -4.55 -19.31 -1.27
C ARG A 171 -4.79 -20.66 -1.94
N LEU A 172 -4.53 -21.76 -1.23
CA LEU A 172 -4.79 -23.13 -1.69
C LEU A 172 -6.26 -23.39 -2.03
N LEU A 173 -7.18 -22.67 -1.39
CA LEU A 173 -8.61 -22.77 -1.68
C LEU A 173 -9.01 -21.91 -2.88
N ILE A 174 -8.49 -20.68 -2.97
CA ILE A 174 -9.00 -19.69 -3.93
C ILE A 174 -8.26 -19.71 -5.27
N GLU A 175 -6.94 -19.86 -5.30
CA GLU A 175 -6.18 -19.70 -6.56
C GLU A 175 -6.37 -20.87 -7.53
N PRO A 176 -6.31 -22.14 -7.08
CA PRO A 176 -6.66 -23.26 -7.96
C PRO A 176 -8.11 -23.22 -8.44
N ALA A 177 -9.04 -22.80 -7.56
CA ALA A 177 -10.45 -22.68 -7.90
C ALA A 177 -10.70 -21.56 -8.92
N ALA A 178 -9.97 -20.44 -8.83
CA ALA A 178 -10.08 -19.32 -9.76
C ALA A 178 -9.82 -19.75 -11.21
N LEU A 179 -8.87 -20.67 -11.43
CA LEU A 179 -8.57 -21.23 -12.76
C LEU A 179 -9.73 -22.05 -13.35
N LEU A 180 -10.61 -22.56 -12.50
CA LEU A 180 -11.75 -23.41 -12.86
C LEU A 180 -13.08 -22.66 -12.89
N GLU A 181 -13.09 -21.36 -12.58
CA GLU A 181 -14.32 -20.57 -12.56
C GLU A 181 -14.98 -20.56 -13.95
N PRO A 182 -16.32 -20.70 -14.05
CA PRO A 182 -17.02 -20.77 -15.33
C PRO A 182 -16.80 -19.55 -16.24
N ASN A 183 -16.56 -18.38 -15.64
CA ASN A 183 -16.36 -17.11 -16.34
C ASN A 183 -14.88 -16.81 -16.59
N PHE A 184 -13.99 -17.79 -16.46
CA PHE A 184 -12.57 -17.59 -16.69
C PHE A 184 -12.31 -17.04 -18.10
N LYS A 185 -11.72 -15.84 -18.15
CA LYS A 185 -11.36 -15.14 -19.38
C LYS A 185 -9.87 -14.83 -19.37
N LEU A 186 -9.14 -15.53 -20.23
CA LEU A 186 -7.71 -15.36 -20.40
C LEU A 186 -7.35 -13.92 -20.80
N ASN A 187 -6.56 -13.25 -19.96
CA ASN A 187 -5.89 -12.01 -20.30
C ASN A 187 -4.49 -12.30 -20.84
N ARG A 188 -4.42 -12.77 -22.09
CA ARG A 188 -3.16 -13.20 -22.73
C ARG A 188 -2.06 -12.12 -22.68
N PRO A 189 -2.32 -10.83 -22.99
CA PRO A 189 -1.28 -9.80 -22.88
C PRO A 189 -0.70 -9.64 -21.47
N ALA A 190 -1.53 -9.76 -20.43
CA ALA A 190 -1.04 -9.67 -19.05
C ALA A 190 -0.17 -10.88 -18.67
N LEU A 191 -0.64 -12.10 -18.94
CA LEU A 191 0.10 -13.30 -18.58
C LEU A 191 1.39 -13.47 -19.40
N MET A 192 1.43 -13.03 -20.65
CA MET A 192 2.67 -12.99 -21.43
C MET A 192 3.72 -12.06 -20.82
N ARG A 193 3.32 -10.89 -20.31
CA ARG A 193 4.26 -9.99 -19.59
C ARG A 193 4.78 -10.65 -18.32
N CYS A 194 3.90 -11.26 -17.53
CA CYS A 194 4.33 -11.99 -16.34
C CYS A 194 5.31 -13.12 -16.69
N ARG A 195 5.08 -13.82 -17.82
CA ARG A 195 5.98 -14.86 -18.32
C ARG A 195 7.35 -14.30 -18.69
N GLU A 196 7.41 -13.17 -19.39
CA GLU A 196 8.66 -12.47 -19.72
C GLU A 196 9.42 -12.05 -18.45
N GLU A 197 8.70 -11.53 -17.45
CA GLU A 197 9.28 -11.16 -16.15
C GLU A 197 9.87 -12.37 -15.41
N GLN A 198 9.14 -13.50 -15.38
CA GLN A 198 9.63 -14.75 -14.77
C GLN A 198 10.82 -15.33 -15.55
N GLN A 199 10.79 -15.27 -16.89
CA GLN A 199 11.89 -15.72 -17.73
C GLN A 199 13.16 -14.90 -17.46
N TRP A 200 13.04 -13.58 -17.38
CA TRP A 200 14.17 -12.72 -17.04
C TRP A 200 14.76 -13.04 -15.65
N LEU A 201 13.93 -13.38 -14.67
CA LEU A 201 14.39 -13.84 -13.35
C LEU A 201 15.24 -15.12 -13.49
N VAL A 202 14.73 -16.10 -14.24
CA VAL A 202 15.44 -17.37 -14.53
C VAL A 202 16.71 -17.14 -15.35
N ASP A 203 16.75 -16.16 -16.24
CA ASP A 203 17.93 -15.90 -17.09
C ASP A 203 19.06 -15.15 -16.36
N GLY A 204 18.87 -14.83 -15.08
CA GLY A 204 19.90 -14.26 -14.21
C GLY A 204 19.44 -13.05 -13.40
N GLY A 205 18.28 -12.49 -13.72
CA GLY A 205 17.70 -11.36 -12.96
C GLY A 205 17.51 -11.66 -11.47
N ILE A 206 17.30 -12.94 -11.12
CA ILE A 206 17.14 -13.40 -9.74
C ILE A 206 18.32 -13.04 -8.81
N TRP A 207 19.53 -12.89 -9.37
CA TRP A 207 20.75 -12.63 -8.59
C TRP A 207 20.95 -11.14 -8.27
N THR A 208 20.35 -10.25 -9.06
CA THR A 208 20.55 -8.80 -8.94
C THR A 208 19.31 -8.07 -8.44
N ILE A 209 18.13 -8.69 -8.57
CA ILE A 209 16.87 -8.05 -8.17
C ILE A 209 16.76 -7.90 -6.66
N SER A 210 16.25 -6.74 -6.21
CA SER A 210 15.88 -6.55 -4.80
C SER A 210 14.76 -7.53 -4.40
N ASP A 211 14.77 -7.93 -3.15
CA ASP A 211 13.74 -8.77 -2.53
C ASP A 211 12.32 -8.19 -2.66
N ALA A 212 12.19 -6.88 -2.47
CA ALA A 212 10.94 -6.16 -2.65
C ALA A 212 10.38 -6.35 -4.06
N LYS A 213 11.23 -6.15 -5.06
CA LYS A 213 10.82 -6.27 -6.47
C LYS A 213 10.52 -7.72 -6.86
N LEU A 214 11.27 -8.69 -6.33
CA LEU A 214 10.98 -10.10 -6.54
C LEU A 214 9.59 -10.48 -6.00
N PHE A 215 9.26 -10.01 -4.79
CA PHE A 215 7.94 -10.21 -4.21
C PHE A 215 6.83 -9.60 -5.07
N GLU A 216 7.03 -8.37 -5.57
CA GLU A 216 6.07 -7.69 -6.45
C GLU A 216 5.82 -8.46 -7.74
N LEU A 217 6.86 -8.95 -8.42
CA LEU A 217 6.71 -9.71 -9.67
C LEU A 217 5.96 -11.02 -9.43
N ASN A 218 6.26 -11.74 -8.34
CA ASN A 218 5.60 -12.99 -8.01
C ASN A 218 4.14 -12.77 -7.61
N SER A 219 3.87 -11.79 -6.75
CA SER A 219 2.50 -11.46 -6.30
C SER A 219 1.66 -10.94 -7.47
N GLY A 220 2.21 -10.03 -8.29
CA GLY A 220 1.54 -9.49 -9.46
C GLY A 220 1.16 -10.56 -10.49
N MET A 221 1.96 -11.62 -10.62
CA MET A 221 1.61 -12.77 -11.44
C MET A 221 0.38 -13.52 -10.90
N HIS A 222 0.34 -13.84 -9.60
CA HIS A 222 -0.83 -14.49 -8.99
C HIS A 222 -2.08 -13.61 -9.10
N GLU A 223 -1.95 -12.29 -8.93
CA GLU A 223 -3.03 -11.34 -9.17
C GLU A 223 -3.51 -11.35 -10.63
N ALA A 224 -2.60 -11.35 -11.61
CA ALA A 224 -2.96 -11.41 -13.03
C ALA A 224 -3.70 -12.72 -13.39
N ILE A 225 -3.31 -13.84 -12.77
CA ILE A 225 -4.00 -15.12 -12.92
C ILE A 225 -5.40 -15.06 -12.31
N ILE A 226 -5.53 -14.59 -11.06
CA ILE A 226 -6.83 -14.57 -10.39
C ILE A 226 -7.80 -13.59 -11.06
N GLU A 227 -7.32 -12.48 -11.62
CA GLU A 227 -8.15 -11.54 -12.39
C GLU A 227 -8.83 -12.18 -13.60
N CYS A 228 -8.25 -13.25 -14.15
CA CYS A 228 -8.87 -13.99 -15.24
C CYS A 228 -10.17 -14.68 -14.81
N CYS A 229 -10.40 -14.98 -13.52
CA CYS A 229 -11.65 -15.64 -13.07
C CYS A 229 -12.90 -14.75 -13.14
N GLN A 230 -12.73 -13.42 -13.27
CA GLN A 230 -13.81 -12.43 -13.31
C GLN A 230 -14.72 -12.42 -12.07
N ASN A 231 -14.24 -12.93 -10.94
CA ASN A 231 -14.95 -12.92 -9.66
C ASN A 231 -14.33 -11.88 -8.72
N SER A 232 -15.02 -10.77 -8.46
CA SER A 232 -14.50 -9.66 -7.65
C SER A 232 -14.15 -10.08 -6.22
N PHE A 233 -14.87 -11.05 -5.64
CA PHE A 233 -14.57 -11.54 -4.30
C PHE A 233 -13.25 -12.27 -4.22
N PHE A 234 -12.90 -13.05 -5.25
CA PHE A 234 -11.60 -13.72 -5.35
C PHE A 234 -10.47 -12.70 -5.50
N ILE A 235 -10.64 -11.76 -6.43
CA ILE A 235 -9.66 -10.71 -6.73
C ILE A 235 -9.38 -9.84 -5.50
N ASP A 236 -10.44 -9.32 -4.86
CA ASP A 236 -10.30 -8.45 -3.70
C ASP A 236 -9.71 -9.19 -2.49
N ALA A 237 -10.08 -10.46 -2.30
CA ALA A 237 -9.54 -11.27 -1.22
C ALA A 237 -8.04 -11.55 -1.40
N LEU A 238 -7.59 -11.94 -2.61
CA LEU A 238 -6.16 -12.16 -2.85
C LEU A 238 -5.36 -10.87 -2.73
N LYS A 239 -5.84 -9.75 -3.31
CA LYS A 239 -5.15 -8.44 -3.21
C LYS A 239 -5.01 -7.98 -1.76
N ARG A 240 -6.01 -8.21 -0.93
CA ARG A 240 -5.92 -7.91 0.51
C ARG A 240 -4.88 -8.81 1.20
N LEU A 241 -4.87 -10.10 0.86
CA LEU A 241 -3.91 -11.04 1.42
C LEU A 241 -2.47 -10.70 1.02
N ASP A 242 -2.23 -10.34 -0.24
CA ASP A 242 -0.90 -10.05 -0.77
C ASP A 242 -0.27 -8.82 -0.10
N ARG A 243 -1.07 -7.80 0.26
CA ARG A 243 -0.60 -6.65 1.04
C ARG A 243 -0.08 -7.06 2.42
N LEU A 244 -0.77 -7.99 3.09
CA LEU A 244 -0.34 -8.54 4.38
C LEU A 244 0.89 -9.45 4.20
N ARG A 245 0.87 -10.31 3.18
CA ARG A 245 1.97 -11.23 2.88
C ARG A 245 3.26 -10.48 2.60
N ARG A 246 3.20 -9.33 1.92
CA ARG A 246 4.38 -8.50 1.64
C ARG A 246 5.20 -8.25 2.89
N LEU A 247 4.53 -7.90 3.99
CA LEU A 247 5.18 -7.61 5.27
C LEU A 247 5.78 -8.86 5.91
N ILE A 248 5.09 -10.00 5.84
CA ILE A 248 5.54 -11.25 6.45
C ILE A 248 6.69 -11.89 5.66
N ASP A 249 6.63 -11.84 4.33
CA ASP A 249 7.60 -12.44 3.42
C ASP A 249 8.97 -11.74 3.48
N TYR A 250 9.04 -10.45 3.87
CA TYR A 250 10.32 -9.78 4.17
C TYR A 250 11.17 -10.53 5.22
N ARG A 251 10.54 -11.28 6.13
CA ARG A 251 11.24 -12.11 7.14
C ARG A 251 11.53 -13.52 6.66
N GLN A 252 10.72 -14.04 5.73
CA GLN A 252 10.71 -15.46 5.32
C GLN A 252 11.24 -15.63 3.89
N MET A 253 12.37 -15.00 3.62
CA MET A 253 12.99 -15.02 2.31
C MET A 253 13.62 -16.38 2.02
N LEU A 254 13.20 -17.00 0.92
CA LEU A 254 13.90 -18.14 0.35
C LEU A 254 15.31 -17.71 -0.07
N ASP A 255 16.26 -18.63 -0.03
CA ASP A 255 17.55 -18.39 -0.67
C ASP A 255 17.37 -18.21 -2.19
N ARG A 256 18.33 -17.56 -2.85
CA ARG A 256 18.20 -17.20 -4.26
C ARG A 256 18.11 -18.41 -5.20
N LYS A 257 18.67 -19.57 -4.83
CA LYS A 257 18.53 -20.80 -5.65
C LYS A 257 17.12 -21.34 -5.55
N SER A 258 16.57 -21.44 -4.35
CA SER A 258 15.18 -21.84 -4.14
C SER A 258 14.22 -20.87 -4.85
N ALA A 259 14.44 -19.56 -4.72
CA ALA A 259 13.62 -18.55 -5.40
C ALA A 259 13.65 -18.69 -6.93
N ARG A 260 14.82 -18.99 -7.53
CA ARG A 260 14.94 -19.27 -8.97
C ARG A 260 14.12 -20.50 -9.40
N MET A 261 14.19 -21.59 -8.64
CA MET A 261 13.40 -22.80 -8.91
C MET A 261 11.90 -22.49 -8.91
N ARG A 262 11.43 -21.59 -8.03
CA ARG A 262 10.04 -21.13 -8.02
C ARG A 262 9.67 -20.33 -9.27
N CYS A 263 10.57 -19.51 -9.78
CA CYS A 263 10.36 -18.81 -11.05
C CYS A 263 10.28 -19.79 -12.23
N GLU A 264 11.03 -20.89 -12.20
CA GLU A 264 10.93 -21.96 -13.22
C GLU A 264 9.54 -22.62 -13.15
N GLU A 265 9.04 -22.97 -11.96
CA GLU A 265 7.68 -23.48 -11.80
C GLU A 265 6.60 -22.48 -12.24
N HIS A 266 6.81 -21.18 -12.03
CA HIS A 266 5.89 -20.15 -12.49
C HIS A 266 5.79 -20.11 -14.03
N LEU A 267 6.90 -20.34 -14.74
CA LEU A 267 6.88 -20.45 -16.20
C LEU A 267 6.02 -21.63 -16.67
N ASP A 268 6.20 -22.80 -16.04
CA ASP A 268 5.40 -24.01 -16.35
C ASP A 268 3.90 -23.75 -16.13
N LEU A 269 3.54 -23.12 -15.01
CA LEU A 269 2.17 -22.75 -14.71
C LEU A 269 1.59 -21.78 -15.76
N LEU A 270 2.35 -20.73 -16.10
CA LEU A 270 1.91 -19.75 -17.10
C LEU A 270 1.72 -20.40 -18.47
N ASP A 271 2.59 -21.32 -18.87
CA ASP A 271 2.47 -22.06 -20.12
C ASP A 271 1.19 -22.92 -20.14
N LEU A 272 0.87 -23.63 -19.06
CA LEU A 272 -0.40 -24.36 -18.94
C LEU A 272 -1.62 -23.44 -19.12
N ILE A 273 -1.61 -22.25 -18.50
CA ILE A 273 -2.72 -21.30 -18.59
C ILE A 273 -2.81 -20.70 -20.01
N LEU A 274 -1.69 -20.34 -20.60
CA LEU A 274 -1.61 -19.76 -21.95
C LEU A 274 -2.05 -20.75 -23.04
N ASP A 275 -1.89 -22.06 -22.80
CA ASP A 275 -2.38 -23.14 -23.65
C ASP A 275 -3.85 -23.53 -23.38
N GLY A 276 -4.50 -22.88 -22.41
CA GLY A 276 -5.89 -23.15 -22.05
C GLY A 276 -6.09 -24.44 -21.24
N ARG A 277 -5.02 -25.01 -20.67
CA ARG A 277 -5.02 -26.24 -19.87
C ARG A 277 -5.33 -25.93 -18.40
N ASN A 278 -6.42 -25.19 -18.16
CA ASN A 278 -6.78 -24.67 -16.84
C ASN A 278 -6.92 -25.73 -15.74
N ARG A 279 -7.39 -26.93 -16.08
CA ARG A 279 -7.51 -28.04 -15.11
C ARG A 279 -6.14 -28.48 -14.61
N GLU A 280 -5.19 -28.65 -15.53
CA GLU A 280 -3.82 -29.02 -15.19
C GLU A 280 -3.11 -27.87 -14.47
N ALA A 281 -3.33 -26.63 -14.89
CA ALA A 281 -2.84 -25.43 -14.19
C ALA A 281 -3.36 -25.36 -12.74
N SER A 282 -4.62 -25.73 -12.50
CA SER A 282 -5.23 -25.77 -11.16
C SER A 282 -4.54 -26.80 -10.26
N GLU A 283 -4.34 -28.02 -10.76
CA GLU A 283 -3.62 -29.07 -10.04
C GLU A 283 -2.14 -28.71 -9.80
N PHE A 284 -1.51 -28.04 -10.77
CA PHE A 284 -0.16 -27.50 -10.63
C PHE A 284 -0.10 -26.41 -9.55
N MET A 285 -1.00 -25.43 -9.59
CA MET A 285 -1.09 -24.34 -8.62
C MET A 285 -1.27 -24.87 -7.19
N ALA A 286 -2.11 -25.89 -7.01
CA ALA A 286 -2.33 -26.50 -5.69
C ALA A 286 -1.03 -27.11 -5.13
N ARG A 287 -0.29 -27.88 -5.94
CA ARG A 287 1.01 -28.45 -5.53
C ARG A 287 2.05 -27.37 -5.25
N HIS A 288 2.16 -26.42 -6.17
CA HIS A 288 3.04 -25.26 -6.03
C HIS A 288 2.84 -24.56 -4.67
N LEU A 289 1.61 -24.18 -4.33
CA LEU A 289 1.33 -23.49 -3.07
C LEU A 289 1.59 -24.36 -1.83
N GLN A 290 1.32 -25.67 -1.91
CA GLN A 290 1.57 -26.61 -0.82
C GLN A 290 3.08 -26.76 -0.54
N ASP A 291 3.89 -26.90 -1.58
CA ASP A 291 5.34 -27.00 -1.46
C ASP A 291 5.96 -25.71 -0.92
N LEU A 292 5.45 -24.55 -1.35
CA LEU A 292 5.90 -23.25 -0.84
C LEU A 292 5.60 -23.07 0.65
N SER A 293 4.43 -23.54 1.10
CA SER A 293 4.07 -23.52 2.52
C SER A 293 5.09 -24.31 3.34
N ASN A 294 5.40 -25.55 2.93
CA ASN A 294 6.34 -26.42 3.64
C ASN A 294 7.76 -25.83 3.68
N LEU A 295 8.27 -25.36 2.54
CA LEU A 295 9.61 -24.78 2.43
C LEU A 295 9.80 -23.58 3.36
N LYS A 296 8.80 -22.69 3.42
CA LYS A 296 8.89 -21.49 4.25
C LYS A 296 8.70 -21.80 5.74
N THR A 297 7.90 -22.79 6.11
CA THR A 297 7.81 -23.27 7.50
C THR A 297 9.17 -23.80 7.97
N VAL A 298 9.82 -24.67 7.18
CA VAL A 298 11.15 -25.23 7.50
C VAL A 298 12.22 -24.13 7.58
N ALA A 299 12.24 -23.20 6.61
CA ALA A 299 13.18 -22.08 6.61
C ALA A 299 13.03 -21.16 7.83
N ARG A 300 11.83 -21.08 8.39
CA ARG A 300 11.55 -20.31 9.61
C ARG A 300 12.04 -21.03 10.86
N GLU A 301 11.73 -22.31 11.01
CA GLU A 301 12.16 -23.14 12.16
C GLU A 301 13.69 -23.08 12.33
N ALA A 302 14.43 -23.28 11.23
CA ALA A 302 15.89 -23.23 11.22
C ALA A 302 16.49 -21.88 11.66
N ARG A 303 15.75 -20.76 11.52
CA ARG A 303 16.19 -19.43 11.97
C ARG A 303 15.85 -19.13 13.42
N THR A 304 14.77 -19.71 13.95
CA THR A 304 14.42 -19.60 15.39
C THR A 304 15.41 -20.35 16.29
N GLU A 305 16.12 -21.34 15.76
CA GLU A 305 17.11 -22.14 16.50
C GLU A 305 18.52 -21.54 16.49
N GLN A 306 18.80 -20.52 15.67
CA GLN A 306 20.07 -19.79 15.69
C GLN A 306 19.93 -18.54 16.58
N PRO A 307 20.50 -18.52 17.80
CA PRO A 307 20.53 -17.30 18.59
C PRO A 307 21.44 -16.29 17.89
N GLY A 308 20.88 -15.12 17.56
CA GLY A 308 21.63 -13.96 17.08
C GLY A 308 22.53 -13.37 18.16
#